data_AF-A0A974WTZ3-F1
#
_entry.id   AF-A0A974WTZ3-F1
#
_cell.length_a   1.000
_cell.length_b   1.000
_cell.length_c   1.000
_cell.angle_alpha   90.00
_cell.angle_beta   90.00
_cell.angle_gamma   90.00
#
_symmetry.space_group_name_H-M   'P 1'
#
loop_
_entity.id
_entity.type
_entity.pdbx_description
1 polymer ?
#
loop_
_entity_poly.entity_id
_entity_poly.type
_entity_poly.pdbx_seq_one_letter_code
_entity_poly.pdbx_strand_id
1 'polypeptide(L)'
;MVNMLAVPAGLYRGTVTGPESGDCQCRIDVRRLTEHAMSVDYEAVGVSGLQHVEHTIVTASALHVVASEFPTVVTFRRTGPGRYVADVEGPAMEIHPGWDGASLTWAWHWAPPGEEAREQSRAVARQVR
;
A
#
# COMPACT_ATOMS: atom_id res chain seq x y z
N MET A 1 13.97 -6.01 9.66
CA MET A 1 13.20 -4.76 9.84
C MET A 1 12.79 -4.30 8.44
N VAL A 2 11.49 -4.22 8.15
CA VAL A 2 11.04 -3.72 6.83
C VAL A 2 11.34 -2.22 6.78
N ASN A 3 12.37 -1.85 6.04
CA ASN A 3 12.63 -0.46 5.67
C ASN A 3 12.09 -0.26 4.25
N MET A 4 10.93 0.36 4.13
CA MET A 4 10.33 0.60 2.81
C MET A 4 11.26 1.44 1.92
N LEU A 5 11.99 2.40 2.49
CA LEU A 5 12.94 3.19 1.72
C LEU A 5 14.10 2.35 1.13
N ALA A 6 14.28 1.09 1.54
CA ALA A 6 15.26 0.18 0.95
C ALA A 6 14.73 -0.58 -0.29
N VAL A 7 13.44 -0.45 -0.62
CA VAL A 7 12.88 -1.06 -1.84
C VAL A 7 13.53 -0.42 -3.08
N PRO A 8 14.06 -1.23 -4.01
CA PRO A 8 14.59 -0.71 -5.27
C PRO A 8 13.53 0.07 -6.05
N ALA A 9 13.95 1.14 -6.73
CA ALA A 9 13.08 1.81 -7.68
C ALA A 9 12.83 0.89 -8.89
N GLY A 10 11.63 0.96 -9.45
CA GLY A 10 11.25 0.21 -10.63
C GLY A 10 9.79 -0.22 -10.62
N LEU A 11 9.41 -0.90 -11.70
CA LEU A 11 8.07 -1.43 -11.87
C LEU A 11 7.96 -2.82 -11.24
N TYR A 12 6.93 -3.04 -10.46
CA TYR A 12 6.56 -4.31 -9.87
C TYR A 12 5.20 -4.76 -10.41
N ARG A 13 5.06 -6.06 -10.67
CA ARG A 13 3.80 -6.67 -11.09
C ARG A 13 3.52 -7.93 -10.27
N GLY A 14 2.25 -8.21 -10.04
CA GLY A 14 1.85 -9.39 -9.30
C GLY A 14 0.34 -9.50 -9.14
N THR A 15 -0.07 -10.14 -8.04
CA THR A 15 -1.48 -10.41 -7.75
C THR A 15 -1.92 -9.68 -6.50
N VAL A 16 -3.21 -9.38 -6.42
CA VAL A 16 -3.89 -8.95 -5.19
C VAL A 16 -4.90 -10.02 -4.82
N THR A 17 -4.93 -10.38 -3.54
CA THR A 17 -5.91 -11.29 -2.96
C THR A 17 -6.52 -10.68 -1.72
N GLY A 18 -7.77 -10.99 -1.42
CA GLY A 18 -8.40 -10.60 -0.15
C GLY A 18 -9.92 -10.52 -0.26
N PRO A 19 -10.62 -10.38 0.88
CA PRO A 19 -12.08 -10.33 0.92
C PRO A 19 -12.71 -9.23 0.04
N GLU A 20 -12.04 -8.08 -0.07
CA GLU A 20 -12.55 -6.94 -0.85
C GLU A 20 -12.10 -6.99 -2.31
N SER A 21 -10.82 -7.29 -2.55
CA SER A 21 -10.25 -7.24 -3.90
C SER A 21 -10.61 -8.44 -4.78
N GLY A 22 -10.98 -9.58 -4.18
CA GLY A 22 -11.00 -10.85 -4.91
C GLY A 22 -9.64 -11.14 -5.56
N ASP A 23 -9.65 -11.82 -6.71
CA ASP A 23 -8.47 -12.09 -7.53
C ASP A 23 -8.23 -10.94 -8.52
N CYS A 24 -7.23 -10.11 -8.24
CA CYS A 24 -6.79 -9.03 -9.13
C CYS A 24 -5.33 -9.20 -9.56
N GLN A 25 -4.97 -8.53 -10.64
CA GLN A 25 -3.57 -8.25 -10.99
C GLN A 25 -3.20 -6.85 -10.47
N CYS A 26 -1.95 -6.66 -10.07
CA CYS A 26 -1.45 -5.35 -9.66
C CYS A 26 -0.24 -4.88 -10.46
N ARG A 27 -0.12 -3.55 -10.50
CA ARG A 27 1.05 -2.81 -10.94
C ARG A 27 1.46 -1.86 -9.83
N ILE A 28 2.72 -1.90 -9.41
CA ILE A 28 3.28 -0.99 -8.41
C ILE A 28 4.54 -0.34 -8.99
N ASP A 29 4.53 0.98 -9.22
CA ASP A 29 5.72 1.73 -9.66
C ASP A 29 6.35 2.42 -8.46
N VAL A 30 7.60 2.06 -8.15
CA VAL A 30 8.38 2.64 -7.06
C VAL A 30 9.38 3.63 -7.64
N ARG A 31 9.31 4.90 -7.26
CA ARG A 31 10.27 5.92 -7.71
C ARG A 31 10.95 6.59 -6.54
N ARG A 32 12.28 6.72 -6.62
CA ARG A 32 13.04 7.51 -5.67
C ARG A 32 12.77 8.99 -5.90
N LEU A 33 12.39 9.71 -4.85
CA LEU A 33 12.21 11.17 -4.91
C LEU A 33 13.43 11.88 -4.33
N THR A 34 13.86 11.43 -3.14
CA THR A 34 15.06 11.92 -2.43
C THR A 34 15.71 10.76 -1.69
N GLU A 35 16.78 11.02 -0.93
CA GLU A 35 17.35 10.03 -0.01
C GLU A 35 16.40 9.65 1.15
N HIS A 36 15.42 10.50 1.46
CA HIS A 36 14.49 10.34 2.58
C HIS A 36 13.05 10.01 2.17
N ALA A 37 12.75 10.01 0.87
CA ALA A 37 11.41 9.80 0.36
C ALA A 37 11.38 9.04 -0.97
N MET A 38 10.30 8.29 -1.18
CA MET A 38 9.97 7.65 -2.46
C MET A 38 8.46 7.72 -2.71
N SER A 39 8.06 7.64 -3.98
CA SER A 39 6.66 7.43 -4.36
C SER A 39 6.41 5.96 -4.66
N VAL A 40 5.19 5.53 -4.35
CA VAL A 40 4.61 4.24 -4.72
C VAL A 40 3.30 4.54 -5.42
N ASP A 41 3.22 4.26 -6.72
CA ASP A 41 1.98 4.31 -7.49
C ASP A 41 1.44 2.89 -7.58
N TYR A 42 0.28 2.59 -7.01
CA TYR A 42 -0.31 1.25 -6.99
C TYR A 42 -1.65 1.22 -7.72
N GLU A 43 -1.80 0.28 -8.65
CA GLU A 43 -3.02 0.00 -9.38
C GLU A 43 -3.39 -1.48 -9.22
N ALA A 44 -4.67 -1.77 -8.98
CA ALA A 44 -5.23 -3.12 -9.01
C ALA A 44 -6.33 -3.22 -10.06
N VAL A 45 -6.27 -4.26 -10.90
CA VAL A 45 -7.21 -4.52 -11.98
C VAL A 45 -7.76 -5.94 -11.83
N GLY A 46 -9.07 -6.05 -11.68
CA GLY A 46 -9.80 -7.30 -11.62
C GLY A 46 -10.56 -7.58 -12.91
N VAL A 47 -11.37 -8.63 -12.91
CA VAL A 47 -12.21 -9.03 -14.06
C VAL A 47 -13.19 -7.93 -14.49
N SER A 48 -13.64 -7.11 -13.54
CA SER A 48 -14.57 -6.00 -13.77
C SER A 48 -13.87 -4.68 -14.14
N GLY A 49 -12.55 -4.71 -14.38
CA GLY A 49 -11.74 -3.53 -14.68
C GLY A 49 -11.00 -2.99 -13.47
N LEU A 50 -10.71 -1.68 -13.49
CA LEU A 50 -9.94 -0.99 -12.45
C LEU A 50 -10.67 -1.08 -11.09
N GLN A 51 -10.01 -1.66 -10.09
CA GLN A 51 -10.57 -1.83 -8.74
C GLN A 51 -10.02 -0.80 -7.76
N HIS A 52 -8.74 -0.45 -7.89
CA HIS A 52 -8.07 0.44 -6.95
C HIS A 52 -6.95 1.21 -7.64
N VAL A 53 -6.80 2.48 -7.28
CA VAL A 53 -5.63 3.30 -7.62
C VAL A 53 -5.24 4.11 -6.41
N GLU A 54 -3.97 4.06 -6.04
CA GLU A 54 -3.39 4.96 -5.05
C GLU A 54 -2.07 5.56 -5.51
N HIS A 55 -1.80 6.75 -4.99
CA HIS A 55 -0.50 7.38 -4.97
C HIS A 55 -0.06 7.58 -3.53
N THR A 56 1.13 7.07 -3.20
CA THR A 56 1.67 7.09 -1.85
C THR A 56 3.05 7.73 -1.83
N ILE A 57 3.24 8.76 -1.00
CA ILE A 57 4.57 9.25 -0.62
C ILE A 57 5.01 8.53 0.65
N VAL A 58 6.14 7.84 0.58
CA VAL A 58 6.73 7.08 1.69
C VAL A 58 7.88 7.87 2.29
N THR A 59 7.86 8.04 3.61
CA THR A 59 8.94 8.60 4.43
C THR A 59 9.38 7.60 5.50
N ALA A 60 10.37 7.96 6.32
CA ALA A 60 10.85 7.09 7.40
C ALA A 60 9.77 6.77 8.48
N SER A 61 8.79 7.66 8.65
CA SER A 61 7.81 7.61 9.75
C SER A 61 6.35 7.63 9.28
N ALA A 62 6.07 7.84 8.00
CA ALA A 62 4.70 7.96 7.52
C ALA A 62 4.54 7.58 6.04
N LEU A 63 3.30 7.24 5.69
CA LEU A 63 2.77 7.19 4.32
C LEU A 63 1.79 8.34 4.15
N HIS A 64 1.88 9.07 3.05
CA HIS A 64 0.87 10.06 2.66
C HIS A 64 0.18 9.55 1.40
N VAL A 65 -1.07 9.16 1.55
CA VAL A 65 -1.80 8.34 0.58
C VAL A 65 -2.98 9.14 0.02
N VAL A 66 -3.14 9.11 -1.29
CA VAL A 66 -4.39 9.48 -1.98
C VAL A 66 -4.82 8.28 -2.77
N ALA A 67 -6.09 7.88 -2.66
CA ALA A 67 -6.64 6.76 -3.41
C ALA A 67 -7.99 7.12 -4.02
N SER A 68 -8.46 6.32 -4.97
CA SER A 68 -9.77 6.46 -5.62
C SER A 68 -10.95 6.61 -4.65
N GLU A 69 -10.83 6.00 -3.48
CA GLU A 69 -11.87 5.88 -2.46
C GLU A 69 -11.96 7.10 -1.53
N PHE A 70 -10.92 7.94 -1.49
CA PHE A 70 -10.88 9.12 -0.62
C PHE A 70 -10.40 10.37 -1.37
N PRO A 71 -11.16 11.48 -1.34
CA PRO A 71 -10.85 12.69 -2.12
C PRO A 71 -9.71 13.55 -1.54
N THR A 72 -9.09 13.14 -0.43
CA THR A 72 -8.08 13.91 0.31
C THR A 72 -6.88 13.05 0.68
N VAL A 73 -5.72 13.68 0.89
CA VAL A 73 -4.52 13.00 1.40
C VAL A 73 -4.78 12.50 2.82
N VAL A 74 -4.63 11.19 3.03
CA VAL A 74 -4.65 10.55 4.35
C VAL A 74 -3.22 10.24 4.76
N THR A 75 -2.85 10.63 5.99
CA THR A 75 -1.53 10.28 6.55
C THR A 75 -1.64 9.04 7.41
N PHE A 76 -0.82 8.03 7.11
CA PHE A 76 -0.67 6.83 7.92
C PHE A 76 0.66 6.90 8.68
N ARG A 77 0.59 6.91 10.01
CA ARG A 77 1.77 6.99 10.89
C ARG A 77 2.31 5.61 11.18
N ARG A 78 3.63 5.47 11.14
CA ARG A 78 4.29 4.22 11.48
C ARG A 78 4.13 3.92 12.97
N THR A 79 3.49 2.80 13.29
CA THR A 79 3.31 2.33 14.68
C THR A 79 4.16 1.10 14.99
N GLY A 80 4.72 0.46 13.97
CA GLY A 80 5.63 -0.68 14.12
C GLY A 80 6.43 -0.99 12.86
N PRO A 81 7.26 -2.04 12.87
CA PRO A 81 7.91 -2.53 11.66
C PRO A 81 6.88 -2.95 10.61
N GLY A 82 6.83 -2.25 9.47
CA GLY A 82 5.89 -2.57 8.40
C GLY A 82 4.41 -2.37 8.75
N ARG A 83 4.08 -1.54 9.75
CA ARG A 83 2.69 -1.23 10.14
C ARG A 83 2.49 0.27 10.22
N TYR A 84 1.52 0.78 9.46
CA TYR A 84 1.15 2.19 9.40
C TYR A 84 -0.34 2.36 9.64
N VAL A 85 -0.74 3.23 10.56
CA VAL A 85 -2.14 3.43 10.98
C VAL A 85 -2.59 4.81 10.57
N ALA A 86 -3.78 4.93 9.99
CA ALA A 86 -4.33 6.21 9.55
C ALA A 86 -4.55 7.17 10.73
N ASP A 87 -4.16 8.43 10.54
CA ASP A 87 -4.28 9.53 11.51
C ASP A 87 -5.52 10.38 11.15
N VAL A 88 -6.69 9.75 11.12
CA VAL A 88 -7.97 10.38 10.74
C VAL A 88 -9.12 9.82 11.59
N GLU A 89 -10.19 10.62 11.76
CA GLU A 89 -11.46 10.14 12.28
C GLU A 89 -12.21 9.32 11.21
N GLY A 90 -12.82 8.21 11.61
CA GLY A 90 -13.61 7.36 10.70
C GLY A 90 -13.30 5.87 10.84
N PRO A 91 -13.35 5.11 9.72
CA PRO A 91 -12.96 3.71 9.70
C PRO A 91 -11.54 3.50 10.21
N ALA A 92 -11.31 2.42 10.95
CA ALA A 92 -9.95 2.02 11.29
C ALA A 92 -9.26 1.57 10.00
N MET A 93 -8.14 2.20 9.64
CA MET A 93 -7.39 1.88 8.42
C MET A 93 -5.91 1.73 8.72
N GLU A 94 -5.30 0.69 8.16
CA GLU A 94 -3.86 0.44 8.25
C GLU A 94 -3.30 -0.05 6.91
N ILE A 95 -2.04 0.29 6.66
CA ILE A 95 -1.27 -0.26 5.54
C ILE A 95 -0.08 -1.02 6.11
N HIS A 96 0.08 -2.25 5.64
CA HIS A 96 1.11 -3.18 6.08
C HIS A 96 2.04 -3.51 4.91
N PRO A 97 3.01 -2.64 4.59
CA PRO A 97 3.90 -2.86 3.47
C PRO A 97 5.12 -3.70 3.88
N GLY A 98 5.65 -4.48 2.94
CA GLY A 98 6.72 -5.44 3.17
C GLY A 98 7.70 -5.54 2.01
N TRP A 99 8.96 -5.83 2.32
CA TRP A 99 10.00 -6.15 1.33
C TRP A 99 10.92 -7.23 1.91
N ASP A 100 11.01 -8.35 1.20
CA ASP A 100 11.83 -9.50 1.59
C ASP A 100 13.15 -9.61 0.79
N GLY A 101 13.43 -8.65 -0.09
CA GLY A 101 14.58 -8.68 -1.01
C GLY A 101 14.26 -9.20 -2.42
N ALA A 102 13.07 -9.77 -2.63
CA ALA A 102 12.62 -10.28 -3.92
C ALA A 102 11.18 -9.83 -4.29
N SER A 103 10.30 -9.73 -3.31
CA SER A 103 8.89 -9.41 -3.46
C SER A 103 8.48 -8.24 -2.57
N LEU A 104 7.72 -7.33 -3.17
CA LEU A 104 7.05 -6.21 -2.51
C LEU A 104 5.65 -6.66 -2.13
N THR A 105 5.29 -6.49 -0.85
CA THR A 105 3.92 -6.69 -0.39
C THR A 105 3.29 -5.37 0.02
N TRP A 106 2.01 -5.21 -0.29
CA TRP A 106 1.22 -4.04 0.10
C TRP A 106 -0.16 -4.52 0.54
N ALA A 107 -0.39 -4.54 1.86
CA ALA A 107 -1.65 -5.02 2.40
C ALA A 107 -2.45 -3.87 3.03
N TRP A 108 -3.71 -3.78 2.63
CA TRP A 108 -4.68 -2.85 3.20
C TRP A 108 -5.51 -3.58 4.26
N HIS A 109 -5.55 -2.98 5.44
CA HIS A 109 -6.41 -3.40 6.52
C HIS A 109 -7.41 -2.31 6.80
N TRP A 110 -8.70 -2.65 6.88
CA TRP A 110 -9.67 -1.70 7.38
C TRP A 110 -10.88 -2.40 8.02
N ALA A 111 -11.58 -1.64 8.85
CA ALA A 111 -12.85 -2.04 9.41
C ALA A 111 -13.77 -0.83 9.63
N PRO A 112 -15.10 -1.03 9.70
CA PRO A 112 -16.04 0.01 10.06
C PRO A 112 -15.71 0.67 11.41
N PRO A 113 -16.23 1.90 11.67
CA PRO A 113 -16.04 2.56 12.96
C PRO A 113 -16.47 1.67 14.15
N GLY A 114 -15.60 1.51 15.13
CA GLY A 114 -15.83 0.69 16.33
C GLY A 114 -15.38 -0.77 16.21
N GLU A 115 -14.85 -1.19 15.06
CA GLU A 115 -14.27 -2.52 14.85
C GLU A 115 -12.74 -2.47 14.69
N GLU A 116 -12.08 -3.61 14.90
CA GLU A 116 -10.64 -3.74 14.67
C GLU A 116 -10.32 -3.94 13.19
N ALA A 117 -9.32 -3.21 12.69
CA ALA A 117 -8.86 -3.33 11.32
C ALA A 117 -8.33 -4.76 11.02
N ARG A 118 -8.86 -5.36 9.96
CA ARG A 118 -8.44 -6.67 9.45
C ARG A 118 -8.00 -6.55 8.00
N GLU A 119 -7.19 -7.49 7.52
CA GLU A 119 -6.75 -7.51 6.13
C GLU A 119 -7.94 -7.64 5.17
N GLN A 120 -8.02 -6.74 4.20
CA GLN A 120 -9.09 -6.69 3.19
C GLN A 120 -8.54 -6.94 1.78
N SER A 121 -7.29 -6.53 1.55
CA SER A 121 -6.55 -6.86 0.34
C SER A 121 -5.05 -6.92 0.62
N ARG A 122 -4.35 -7.74 -0.16
CA ARG A 122 -2.90 -7.93 -0.11
C ARG A 122 -2.35 -8.11 -1.51
N ALA A 123 -1.56 -7.14 -1.95
CA ALA A 123 -0.73 -7.25 -3.14
C ALA A 123 0.57 -7.98 -2.81
N VAL A 124 1.00 -8.88 -3.70
CA VAL A 124 2.32 -9.49 -3.71
C VAL A 124 2.89 -9.35 -5.12
N ALA A 125 3.94 -8.55 -5.27
CA ALA A 125 4.48 -8.17 -6.56
C ALA A 125 5.99 -8.36 -6.62
N ARG A 126 6.50 -8.69 -7.82
CA ARG A 126 7.94 -8.82 -8.09
C ARG A 126 8.37 -7.78 -9.10
N GLN A 127 9.63 -7.37 -9.00
CA GLN A 127 10.19 -6.39 -9.93
C GLN A 127 10.21 -6.97 -11.34
N VAL A 128 9.70 -6.20 -12.29
CA VAL A 128 9.81 -6.48 -13.72
C VAL A 128 11.24 -6.12 -14.13
N ARG A 129 11.91 -7.03 -14.83
CA ARG A 129 13.25 -6.81 -15.37
C ARG A 129 13.25 -5.79 -16.50
#